data_AF-A0A9Q3XTB3-F1
#
_entry.id   AF-A0A9Q3XTB3-F1
#
_cell.length_a   1.000
_cell.length_b   1.000
_cell.length_c   1.000
_cell.angle_alpha   90.00
_cell.angle_beta   90.00
_cell.angle_gamma   90.00
#
_symmetry.space_group_name_H-M   'P 1'
#
loop_
_entity.id
_entity.type
_entity.pdbx_description
1 polymer ?
#
loop_
_entity_poly.entity_id
_entity_poly.type
_entity_poly.pdbx_seq_one_letter_code
_entity_poly.pdbx_strand_id
1 'polypeptide(L)'
;MKHRYTPPTPVNRGDVIDVAVDALDIEDSNAPPPTVGSLTTWLLTFNPANTPDAVELPGHTVWTPELHAVRSGGITAYVAHTRDTRHDRDRRLSTGTFTGTMLGGSTPDDLPTTTGIVLELHVRHQIYRETRPHSLLPVPGSDTLRPVIRSPKWFDRETMVSGRDCGIESGLIITMAVPRQ
;
A
#
# COMPACT_ATOMS: atom_id res chain seq x y z
N MET A 1 26.61 -15.82 5.38
CA MET A 1 27.05 -14.72 4.50
C MET A 1 26.12 -13.54 4.76
N LYS A 2 26.58 -12.48 5.45
CA LYS A 2 25.73 -11.34 5.83
C LYS A 2 25.55 -10.45 4.59
N HIS A 3 24.35 -10.45 4.00
CA HIS A 3 24.02 -9.49 2.94
C HIS A 3 23.96 -8.10 3.57
N ARG A 4 24.91 -7.26 3.16
CA ARG A 4 25.02 -5.87 3.58
C ARG A 4 23.92 -5.10 2.84
N TYR A 5 22.94 -4.61 3.59
CA TYR A 5 21.94 -3.65 3.10
C TYR A 5 22.68 -2.54 2.36
N THR A 6 22.38 -2.40 1.07
CA THR A 6 22.87 -1.27 0.27
C THR A 6 21.75 -0.24 0.30
N PRO A 7 21.93 0.91 0.96
CA PRO A 7 20.89 1.93 0.98
C PRO A 7 20.58 2.38 -0.46
N PRO A 8 19.30 2.58 -0.82
CA PRO A 8 18.92 3.00 -2.16
C PRO A 8 19.56 4.36 -2.51
N THR A 9 19.95 4.52 -3.77
CA THR A 9 20.47 5.78 -4.33
C THR A 9 19.49 6.92 -4.02
N PRO A 10 19.92 8.05 -3.46
CA PRO A 10 19.02 9.15 -3.14
C PRO A 10 18.36 9.69 -4.41
N VAL A 11 17.06 9.45 -4.57
CA VAL A 11 16.21 10.17 -5.53
C VAL A 11 16.02 11.58 -5.01
N ASN A 12 16.94 12.47 -5.37
CA ASN A 12 17.09 13.82 -4.81
C ASN A 12 15.94 14.81 -5.14
N ARG A 13 14.79 14.36 -5.68
CA ARG A 13 13.69 15.24 -6.15
C ARG A 13 12.26 14.71 -5.94
N GLY A 14 12.07 13.56 -5.31
CA GLY A 14 10.75 12.97 -5.09
C GLY A 14 10.48 12.66 -3.63
N ASP A 15 9.21 12.58 -3.28
CA ASP A 15 8.77 12.08 -1.99
C ASP A 15 8.62 10.55 -2.07
N VAL A 16 9.18 9.83 -1.10
CA VAL A 16 9.19 8.36 -1.09
C VAL A 16 8.03 7.88 -0.21
N ILE A 17 7.21 6.98 -0.75
CA ILE A 17 6.10 6.35 -0.04
C ILE A 17 6.10 4.85 -0.23
N ASP A 18 5.60 4.15 0.78
CA ASP A 18 5.24 2.73 0.68
C ASP A 18 3.75 2.61 0.42
N VAL A 19 3.41 1.83 -0.61
CA VAL A 19 2.03 1.58 -1.05
C VAL A 19 1.75 0.08 -0.95
N ALA A 20 0.79 -0.29 -0.11
CA ALA A 20 0.28 -1.66 -0.05
C ALA A 20 -0.75 -1.89 -1.16
N VAL A 21 -0.59 -2.94 -1.95
CA VAL A 21 -1.52 -3.30 -3.02
C VAL A 21 -1.94 -4.75 -2.81
N ASP A 22 -3.25 -5.01 -2.79
CA ASP A 22 -3.77 -6.37 -2.65
C ASP A 22 -3.46 -7.20 -3.91
N ALA A 23 -3.25 -8.51 -3.74
CA ALA A 23 -2.96 -9.42 -4.83
C ALA A 23 -3.99 -9.33 -5.96
N LEU A 24 -5.28 -9.17 -5.63
CA LEU A 24 -6.36 -9.07 -6.60
C LEU A 24 -6.20 -7.87 -7.54
N ASP A 25 -5.79 -6.71 -7.03
CA ASP A 25 -5.52 -5.51 -7.83
C ASP A 25 -4.36 -5.70 -8.82
N ILE A 26 -3.47 -6.68 -8.58
CA ILE A 26 -2.39 -7.03 -9.50
C ILE A 26 -2.82 -8.11 -10.49
N GLU A 27 -3.50 -9.16 -10.01
CA GLU A 27 -3.89 -10.32 -10.82
C GLU A 27 -4.94 -9.97 -11.89
N ASP A 28 -5.93 -9.16 -11.51
CA ASP A 28 -7.07 -8.81 -12.37
C ASP A 28 -6.84 -7.50 -13.15
N SER A 29 -5.75 -6.78 -12.88
CA SER A 29 -5.44 -5.55 -13.60
C SER A 29 -4.86 -5.82 -14.99
N ASN A 30 -5.31 -5.01 -15.95
CA ASN A 30 -4.71 -4.97 -17.29
C ASN A 30 -3.40 -4.14 -17.33
N ALA A 31 -2.98 -3.57 -16.21
CA ALA A 31 -1.72 -2.84 -16.10
C ALA A 31 -0.52 -3.81 -16.08
N PRO A 32 0.65 -3.40 -16.61
CA PRO A 32 1.85 -4.21 -16.51
C PRO A 32 2.25 -4.41 -15.03
N PRO A 33 2.70 -5.62 -14.64
CA PRO A 33 3.14 -5.87 -13.27
C PRO A 33 4.27 -4.92 -12.86
N PRO A 34 4.20 -4.28 -11.67
CA PRO A 34 5.24 -3.39 -11.18
C PRO A 34 6.64 -4.02 -11.24
N THR A 35 7.64 -3.22 -11.61
CA THR A 35 9.03 -3.65 -11.70
C THR A 35 9.93 -2.54 -11.18
N VAL A 36 10.95 -2.90 -10.39
CA VAL A 36 11.93 -1.94 -9.85
C VAL A 36 12.58 -1.17 -10.99
N GLY A 37 12.66 0.15 -10.85
CA GLY A 37 13.18 1.10 -11.85
C GLY A 37 12.15 1.56 -12.89
N SER A 38 10.97 0.95 -12.94
CA SER A 38 9.90 1.35 -13.86
C SER A 38 8.92 2.32 -13.21
N LEU A 39 8.19 3.06 -14.05
CA LEU A 39 7.03 3.83 -13.59
C LEU A 39 5.88 2.90 -13.22
N THR A 40 5.14 3.28 -12.18
CA THR A 40 3.88 2.67 -11.77
C THR A 40 2.89 3.75 -11.38
N THR A 41 1.61 3.48 -11.56
CA THR A 41 0.51 4.42 -11.35
C THR A 41 -0.56 3.75 -10.52
N TRP A 42 -1.03 4.43 -9.48
CA TRP A 42 -2.01 3.90 -8.53
C TRP A 42 -3.05 4.95 -8.17
N LEU A 43 -4.29 4.51 -8.00
CA LEU A 43 -5.29 5.26 -7.25
C LEU A 43 -5.02 5.00 -5.76
N LEU A 44 -4.73 6.06 -5.00
CA LEU A 44 -4.29 5.91 -3.60
C LEU A 44 -5.42 6.16 -2.62
N THR A 45 -5.50 5.32 -1.59
CA THR A 45 -6.22 5.58 -0.35
C THR A 45 -5.21 5.77 0.77
N PHE A 46 -5.37 6.83 1.55
CA PHE A 46 -4.67 7.07 2.79
C PHE A 46 -5.54 6.65 3.96
N ASN A 47 -5.01 5.77 4.81
CA ASN A 47 -5.65 5.32 6.04
C ASN A 47 -4.95 6.01 7.22
N PRO A 48 -5.54 7.07 7.80
CA PRO A 48 -4.90 7.77 8.90
C PRO A 48 -4.84 6.87 10.13
N ALA A 49 -3.64 6.65 10.65
CA ALA A 49 -3.40 5.74 11.75
C ALA A 49 -2.12 6.11 12.49
N ASN A 50 -2.12 5.86 13.80
CA ASN A 50 -0.91 5.92 14.63
C ASN A 50 -0.46 4.49 14.95
N THR A 51 -0.16 3.73 13.90
CA THR A 51 0.39 2.37 13.99
C THR A 51 1.91 2.41 13.83
N PRO A 52 2.65 1.38 14.27
CA PRO A 52 4.11 1.31 14.07
C PRO A 52 4.54 1.43 12.61
N ASP A 53 3.68 0.99 11.68
CA ASP A 53 3.94 1.02 10.24
C ASP A 53 3.41 2.31 9.56
N ALA A 54 2.85 3.24 10.34
CA ALA A 54 2.37 4.51 9.81
C ALA A 54 3.54 5.41 9.45
N VAL A 55 3.48 6.00 8.26
CA VAL A 55 4.46 6.97 7.77
C VAL A 55 3.89 8.37 7.84
N GLU A 56 4.77 9.35 8.06
CA GLU A 56 4.40 10.76 7.93
C GLU A 56 4.15 11.11 6.46
N LEU A 57 3.08 11.88 6.21
CA LEU A 57 2.86 12.46 4.89
C LEU A 57 4.01 13.44 4.56
N PRO A 58 4.57 13.37 3.34
CA PRO A 58 5.73 14.17 3.00
C PRO A 58 5.35 15.63 2.74
N GLY A 59 6.06 16.58 3.36
CA GLY A 59 5.92 18.00 3.05
C GLY A 59 4.61 18.64 3.56
N HIS A 60 4.17 19.71 2.89
CA HIS A 60 2.96 20.44 3.28
C HIS A 60 1.70 19.71 2.79
N THR A 61 0.99 19.08 3.73
CA THR A 61 -0.27 18.39 3.46
C THR A 61 -1.42 19.38 3.35
N VAL A 62 -2.22 19.23 2.29
CA VAL A 62 -3.48 19.95 2.09
C VAL A 62 -4.63 18.95 2.15
N TRP A 63 -5.56 19.17 3.08
CA TRP A 63 -6.82 18.42 3.16
C TRP A 63 -7.89 19.13 2.34
N THR A 64 -8.61 18.38 1.50
CA THR A 64 -9.77 18.84 0.72
C THR A 64 -11.02 18.08 1.18
N PRO A 65 -11.80 18.62 2.14
CA PRO A 65 -12.95 17.95 2.72
C PRO A 65 -13.99 17.48 1.69
N GLU A 66 -14.25 18.30 0.67
CA GLU A 66 -15.30 18.08 -0.33
C GLU A 66 -15.02 16.84 -1.20
N LEU A 67 -13.73 16.58 -1.45
CA LEU A 67 -13.25 15.43 -2.21
C LEU A 67 -12.84 14.26 -1.30
N HIS A 68 -12.92 14.45 0.01
CA HIS A 68 -12.35 13.54 0.99
C HIS A 68 -10.91 13.13 0.66
N ALA A 69 -10.07 14.09 0.24
CA ALA A 69 -8.73 13.80 -0.28
C ALA A 69 -7.63 14.62 0.40
N VAL A 70 -6.44 14.00 0.56
CA VAL A 70 -5.20 14.69 0.92
C VAL A 70 -4.31 14.86 -0.30
N ARG A 71 -3.60 15.99 -0.34
CA ARG A 71 -2.57 16.28 -1.34
C ARG A 71 -1.29 16.67 -0.64
N SER A 72 -0.16 16.10 -1.07
CA SER A 72 1.15 16.40 -0.50
C SER A 72 2.25 16.14 -1.51
N GLY A 73 3.05 17.15 -1.86
CA GLY A 73 4.05 17.05 -2.92
C GLY A 73 3.41 16.74 -4.28
N GLY A 74 3.58 15.52 -4.78
CA GLY A 74 2.89 15.00 -5.98
C GLY A 74 1.84 13.93 -5.71
N ILE A 75 1.54 13.66 -4.44
CA ILE A 75 0.63 12.61 -4.00
C ILE A 75 -0.78 13.17 -3.91
N THR A 76 -1.75 12.43 -4.45
CA THR A 76 -3.18 12.63 -4.19
C THR A 76 -3.77 11.31 -3.72
N ALA A 77 -4.43 11.32 -2.56
CA ALA A 77 -5.02 10.12 -1.98
C ALA A 77 -6.36 10.41 -1.31
N TYR A 78 -7.31 9.48 -1.49
CA TYR A 78 -8.58 9.50 -0.78
C TYR A 78 -8.39 9.11 0.68
N VAL A 79 -9.00 9.81 1.61
CA VAL A 79 -8.94 9.47 3.04
C VAL A 79 -10.07 8.51 3.37
N ALA A 80 -9.73 7.27 3.69
CA ALA A 80 -10.70 6.27 4.11
C ALA A 80 -11.48 6.77 5.34
N HIS A 81 -12.79 6.51 5.37
CA HIS A 81 -13.66 6.93 6.47
C HIS A 81 -13.14 6.39 7.82
N THR A 82 -12.51 7.25 8.60
CA THR A 82 -12.28 6.99 10.02
C THR A 82 -13.65 6.91 10.68
N ARG A 83 -13.99 5.79 11.34
CA ARG A 83 -15.26 5.61 12.07
C ARG A 83 -15.49 6.61 13.22
N ASP A 84 -14.64 7.62 13.38
CA ASP A 84 -14.66 8.56 14.50
C ASP A 84 -14.50 10.01 14.02
N THR A 85 -15.55 10.53 13.36
CA THR A 85 -15.55 11.82 12.64
C THR A 85 -15.85 13.04 13.53
N ARG A 86 -15.40 13.08 14.79
CA ARG A 86 -15.69 14.26 15.62
C ARG A 86 -14.54 15.07 16.19
N HIS A 87 -13.31 14.60 16.40
CA HIS A 87 -12.43 15.34 17.33
C HIS A 87 -10.95 15.59 16.97
N ASP A 88 -10.48 15.45 15.72
CA ASP A 88 -9.11 15.88 15.38
C ASP A 88 -9.00 16.23 13.90
N ARG A 89 -9.30 17.48 13.54
CA ARG A 89 -9.38 17.88 12.13
C ARG A 89 -8.03 18.18 11.47
N ASP A 90 -6.95 18.40 12.23
CA ASP A 90 -5.64 18.75 11.64
C ASP A 90 -4.47 17.84 12.05
N ARG A 91 -4.53 17.19 13.22
CA ARG A 91 -3.42 16.35 13.73
C ARG A 91 -3.47 14.87 13.33
N ARG A 92 -4.62 14.37 12.86
CA ARG A 92 -4.78 12.94 12.54
C ARG A 92 -4.43 12.58 11.11
N LEU A 93 -4.28 13.56 10.21
CA LEU A 93 -4.00 13.29 8.79
C LEU A 93 -2.51 13.31 8.46
N SER A 94 -1.62 13.55 9.43
CA SER A 94 -0.18 13.62 9.17
C SER A 94 0.49 12.25 9.12
N THR A 95 -0.13 11.21 9.69
CA THR A 95 0.46 9.86 9.83
C THR A 95 -0.55 8.79 9.41
N GLY A 96 -0.09 7.81 8.64
CA GLY A 96 -0.94 6.71 8.18
C GLY A 96 -0.27 5.82 7.16
N THR A 97 -1.06 4.99 6.49
CA THR A 97 -0.57 4.05 5.48
C THR A 97 -1.28 4.26 4.16
N PHE A 98 -0.55 4.09 3.05
CA PHE A 98 -1.15 4.12 1.71
C PHE A 98 -1.51 2.72 1.25
N THR A 99 -2.70 2.61 0.66
CA THR A 99 -3.10 1.46 -0.15
C THR A 99 -3.32 1.92 -1.59
N GLY A 100 -2.91 1.10 -2.56
CA GLY A 100 -3.10 1.34 -3.97
C GLY A 100 -4.14 0.39 -4.56
N THR A 101 -5.02 0.92 -5.40
CA THR A 101 -5.98 0.13 -6.18
C THR A 101 -5.94 0.55 -7.65
N MET A 102 -6.28 -0.37 -8.55
CA MET A 102 -6.46 -0.12 -9.98
C MET A 102 -7.86 -0.51 -10.47
N LEU A 103 -8.59 -1.33 -9.71
CA LEU A 103 -9.86 -1.92 -10.15
C LEU A 103 -11.11 -1.27 -9.54
N GLY A 104 -11.01 -0.02 -9.07
CA GLY A 104 -12.14 0.68 -8.46
C GLY A 104 -12.45 0.11 -7.08
N GLY A 105 -11.64 0.50 -6.10
CA GLY A 105 -11.94 0.26 -4.69
C GLY A 105 -12.99 1.24 -4.16
N SER A 106 -12.96 1.49 -2.85
CA SER A 106 -13.80 2.54 -2.22
C SER A 106 -13.38 3.98 -2.55
N THR A 107 -12.42 4.16 -3.47
CA THR A 107 -11.92 5.47 -3.88
C THR A 107 -12.71 5.96 -5.09
N PRO A 108 -13.17 7.23 -5.11
CA PRO A 108 -13.86 7.79 -6.27
C PRO A 108 -13.03 7.71 -7.57
N ASP A 109 -13.69 7.38 -8.68
CA ASP A 109 -13.06 7.25 -10.00
C ASP A 109 -12.47 8.56 -10.56
N ASP A 110 -12.94 9.71 -10.07
CA ASP A 110 -12.52 11.04 -10.49
C ASP A 110 -11.28 11.56 -9.74
N LEU A 111 -10.80 10.81 -8.73
CA LEU A 111 -9.61 11.20 -8.01
C LEU A 111 -8.34 10.97 -8.87
N PRO A 112 -7.45 11.98 -8.99
CA PRO A 112 -6.20 11.82 -9.73
C PRO A 112 -5.36 10.65 -9.22
N THR A 113 -4.82 9.87 -10.14
CA THR A 113 -3.85 8.81 -9.83
C THR A 113 -2.49 9.41 -9.49
N THR A 114 -1.73 8.69 -8.66
CA THR A 114 -0.35 9.03 -8.30
C THR A 114 0.60 8.15 -9.09
N THR A 115 1.56 8.77 -9.79
CA THR A 115 2.58 8.08 -10.59
C THR A 115 3.97 8.31 -10.01
N GLY A 116 4.77 7.25 -9.94
CA GLY A 116 6.14 7.32 -9.42
C GLY A 116 7.01 6.18 -9.92
N ILE A 117 8.30 6.27 -9.63
CA ILE A 117 9.29 5.24 -9.98
C ILE A 117 9.37 4.23 -8.84
N VAL A 118 9.23 2.95 -9.16
CA VAL A 118 9.40 1.86 -8.19
C VAL A 118 10.85 1.78 -7.74
N LEU A 119 11.11 1.96 -6.45
CA LEU A 119 12.43 1.84 -5.83
C LEU A 119 12.64 0.43 -5.29
N GLU A 120 11.64 -0.11 -4.58
CA GLU A 120 11.69 -1.44 -3.98
C GLU A 120 10.32 -2.14 -4.15
N LEU A 121 10.35 -3.47 -4.25
CA LEU A 121 9.16 -4.30 -4.28
C LEU A 121 9.32 -5.47 -3.32
N HIS A 122 8.29 -5.70 -2.53
CA HIS A 122 8.19 -6.86 -1.67
C HIS A 122 6.86 -7.56 -1.91
N VAL A 123 6.90 -8.88 -2.10
CA VAL A 123 5.71 -9.71 -1.97
C VAL A 123 5.39 -9.85 -0.49
N ARG A 124 4.17 -9.49 -0.11
CA ARG A 124 3.66 -9.62 1.25
C ARG A 124 3.06 -11.01 1.42
N HIS A 125 3.53 -11.73 2.42
CA HIS A 125 3.01 -13.03 2.81
C HIS A 125 2.49 -12.98 4.24
N GLN A 126 1.29 -13.50 4.45
CA GLN A 126 0.57 -13.45 5.72
C GLN A 126 -0.04 -14.84 5.99
N ILE A 127 0.06 -15.32 7.22
CA ILE A 127 -0.63 -16.54 7.64
C ILE A 127 -2.05 -16.16 8.08
N TYR A 128 -3.03 -16.91 7.61
CA TYR A 128 -4.43 -16.79 8.00
C TYR A 128 -4.89 -18.04 8.74
N ARG A 129 -5.78 -17.84 9.70
CA ARG A 129 -6.46 -18.91 10.44
C ARG A 129 -7.96 -18.79 10.25
N GLU A 130 -8.60 -19.91 9.95
CA GLU A 130 -10.06 -19.99 10.01
C GLU A 130 -10.52 -19.94 11.47
N THR A 131 -11.25 -18.89 11.82
CA THR A 131 -11.80 -18.72 13.18
C THR A 131 -13.26 -19.12 13.29
N ARG A 132 -13.96 -19.11 12.16
CA ARG A 132 -15.33 -19.60 11.94
C ARG A 132 -15.43 -20.09 10.50
N PRO A 133 -16.40 -20.95 10.16
CA PRO A 133 -16.61 -21.38 8.76
C PRO A 133 -16.58 -20.19 7.80
N HIS A 134 -15.67 -20.22 6.83
CA HIS A 134 -15.46 -19.17 5.81
C HIS A 134 -14.95 -17.81 6.33
N SER A 135 -14.48 -17.73 7.57
CA SER A 135 -13.93 -16.50 8.16
C SER A 135 -12.47 -16.69 8.51
N LEU A 136 -11.62 -16.11 7.66
CA LEU A 136 -10.18 -16.07 7.84
C LEU A 136 -9.78 -14.78 8.53
N LEU A 137 -8.98 -14.91 9.58
CA LEU A 137 -8.31 -13.78 10.22
C LEU A 137 -6.80 -13.94 10.12
N PRO A 138 -6.07 -12.84 9.87
CA PRO A 138 -4.61 -12.88 9.86
C PRO A 138 -4.10 -13.27 11.25
N VAL A 139 -3.14 -14.19 11.30
CA VAL A 139 -2.42 -14.54 12.52
C VAL A 139 -1.48 -13.37 12.88
N PRO A 140 -1.63 -12.74 14.05
CA PRO A 140 -0.81 -11.59 14.42
C PRO A 140 0.70 -11.91 14.39
N GLY A 141 1.49 -11.02 13.82
CA GLY A 141 2.95 -11.15 13.75
C GLY A 141 3.48 -12.16 12.72
N SER A 142 2.61 -12.74 11.88
CA SER A 142 3.02 -13.65 10.79
C SER A 142 3.22 -12.96 9.45
N ASP A 143 3.12 -11.62 9.42
CA ASP A 143 3.40 -10.82 8.24
C ASP A 143 4.89 -10.88 7.90
N THR A 144 5.19 -11.17 6.63
CA THR A 144 6.55 -11.27 6.13
C THR A 144 6.66 -10.66 4.75
N LEU A 145 7.80 -10.02 4.47
CA LEU A 145 8.08 -9.36 3.21
C LEU A 145 9.22 -10.07 2.49
N ARG A 146 8.95 -10.53 1.26
CA ARG A 146 9.94 -11.18 0.39
C ARG A 146 10.33 -10.23 -0.73
N PRO A 147 11.60 -9.77 -0.83
CA PRO A 147 12.01 -8.83 -1.86
C PRO A 147 11.95 -9.48 -3.25
N VAL A 148 11.49 -8.71 -4.23
CA VAL A 148 11.45 -9.09 -5.65
C VAL A 148 11.86 -7.91 -6.53
N ILE A 149 12.35 -8.19 -7.74
CA ILE A 149 12.64 -7.12 -8.73
C ILE A 149 11.42 -6.83 -9.61
N ARG A 150 10.56 -7.83 -9.79
CA ARG A 150 9.34 -7.75 -10.60
C ARG A 150 8.21 -8.42 -9.85
N SER A 151 7.05 -7.77 -9.85
CA SER A 151 5.81 -8.34 -9.32
C SER A 151 5.51 -9.67 -10.01
N PRO A 152 5.11 -10.71 -9.26
CA PRO A 152 4.50 -11.88 -9.86
C PRO A 152 3.19 -11.47 -10.56
N LYS A 153 2.77 -12.27 -11.54
CA LYS A 153 1.45 -12.12 -12.17
C LYS A 153 0.35 -12.80 -11.34
N TRP A 154 0.71 -13.85 -10.62
CA TRP A 154 -0.18 -14.66 -9.79
C TRP A 154 0.50 -14.85 -8.44
N PHE A 155 -0.26 -14.75 -7.37
CA PHE A 155 0.20 -14.84 -6.01
C PHE A 155 -0.10 -16.22 -5.44
N ASP A 156 0.88 -16.79 -4.74
CA ASP A 156 0.73 -18.13 -4.19
C ASP A 156 -0.24 -18.12 -3.01
N ARG A 157 -1.18 -19.06 -3.02
CA ARG A 157 -2.13 -19.31 -1.94
C ARG A 157 -2.16 -20.79 -1.60
N GLU A 158 -1.88 -21.11 -0.34
CA GLU A 158 -2.04 -22.48 0.13
C GLU A 158 -3.51 -22.90 0.08
N THR A 159 -3.76 -24.20 -0.10
CA THR A 159 -5.12 -24.73 -0.07
C THR A 159 -5.72 -24.52 1.32
N MET A 160 -6.85 -23.83 1.38
CA MET A 160 -7.57 -23.62 2.63
C MET A 160 -8.16 -24.95 3.12
N VAL A 161 -7.70 -25.40 4.29
CA VAL A 161 -8.21 -26.59 4.98
C VAL A 161 -8.73 -26.17 6.33
N SER A 162 -9.99 -26.52 6.64
CA SER A 162 -10.63 -26.11 7.89
C SER A 162 -9.82 -26.56 9.11
N GLY A 163 -9.62 -25.64 10.05
CA GLY A 163 -8.82 -25.85 11.26
C GLY A 163 -7.30 -25.86 11.04
N ARG A 164 -6.79 -25.52 9.85
CA ARG A 164 -5.36 -25.31 9.59
C ARG A 164 -5.07 -23.86 9.23
N ASP A 165 -3.87 -23.44 9.61
CA ASP A 165 -3.32 -22.17 9.15
C ASP A 165 -2.96 -22.30 7.66
N CYS A 166 -3.18 -21.23 6.90
CA CYS A 166 -2.81 -21.17 5.48
C CYS A 166 -1.93 -19.94 5.21
N GLY A 167 -0.82 -20.17 4.51
CA GLY A 167 0.01 -19.12 3.95
C GLY A 167 -0.61 -18.52 2.69
N ILE A 168 -0.68 -17.20 2.63
CA ILE A 168 -1.19 -16.47 1.48
C ILE A 168 -0.22 -15.34 1.14
N GLU A 169 0.24 -15.29 -0.10
CA GLU A 169 0.82 -14.09 -0.66
C GLU A 169 -0.31 -13.08 -0.91
N SER A 170 -0.48 -12.14 0.03
CA SER A 170 -1.64 -11.26 0.09
C SER A 170 -1.53 -10.05 -0.84
N GLY A 171 -0.35 -9.78 -1.38
CA GLY A 171 -0.14 -8.70 -2.35
C GLY A 171 1.30 -8.17 -2.36
N LEU A 172 1.44 -6.88 -2.61
CA LEU A 172 2.73 -6.18 -2.70
C LEU A 172 2.82 -5.04 -1.70
N ILE A 173 4.04 -4.80 -1.22
CA ILE A 173 4.47 -3.48 -0.76
C ILE A 173 5.37 -2.88 -1.84
N ILE A 174 4.97 -1.72 -2.33
CA ILE A 174 5.67 -0.96 -3.37
C ILE A 174 6.25 0.30 -2.74
N THR A 175 7.57 0.36 -2.62
CA THR A 175 8.25 1.62 -2.28
C THR A 175 8.47 2.40 -3.57
N MET A 176 7.91 3.60 -3.68
CA MET A 176 8.00 4.40 -4.90
C MET A 176 8.37 5.86 -4.63
N ALA A 177 9.15 6.43 -5.54
CA ALA A 177 9.49 7.84 -5.58
C ALA A 177 8.47 8.61 -6.42
N VAL A 178 7.71 9.49 -5.79
CA VAL A 178 6.72 10.35 -6.44
C VAL A 178 7.35 11.72 -6.71
N PRO A 179 7.42 12.17 -7.97
CA PRO A 179 7.88 13.52 -8.29
C PRO A 179 6.99 14.58 -7.64
N ARG A 180 7.59 15.64 -7.09
CA ARG A 180 6.84 16.81 -6.62
C ARG A 180 6.22 17.55 -7.81
N GLN A 181 4.99 18.04 -7.66
CA GLN A 181 4.31 18.90 -8.64
C GLN A 181 4.54 20.37 -8.36
#